data_AF-A0A0M0K5R3-F1
#
_entry.id   AF-A0A0M0K5R3-F1
#
_cell.length_a   1.000
_cell.length_b   1.000
_cell.length_c   1.000
_cell.angle_alpha   90.00
_cell.angle_beta   90.00
_cell.angle_gamma   90.00
#
_symmetry.space_group_name_H-M   'P 1'
#
loop_
_entity.id
_entity.type
_entity.pdbx_description
1 polymer ?
#
loop_
_entity_poly.entity_id
_entity_poly.type
_entity_poly.pdbx_seq_one_letter_code
_entity_poly.pdbx_strand_id
1 'polypeptide(L)'
;MHGDYDPSQASADHIPVKKLTIGSWNLLAKYDEHVLLSWYWAERKLVWEVLHLGVVRKMEVDFEDIAQATLTAGTDEQQQDKLAIELHRPPRFFKENPPSAVAAGAQEVSYVYTTDFTNGQASTESRHVLLFDPGAISREHIKRMQLSGLRLQLEGVAGAQATSGAGGGRGLLRASGGVHATSAHLRQPPTSSPRLDAIILQDQLKREMRERQARYTGVCPVRDRIYAVVLDELIASVARDEGKRGGLLRRLYAEARMTIDAYRTVYEQSIEFGSRKLTQAAMTKGSLADDIEALEAKIAELHVEVGRLGRLCEGLEFREAEKERGYEGENPEVTALKAEQKQLQDLLVVLRPSKPEKGK
;
A
#
# COMPACT_ATOMS: atom_id res chain seq x y z
N MET A 1 24.02 39.08 -12.92
CA MET A 1 23.76 37.75 -13.52
C MET A 1 22.95 36.96 -12.51
N HIS A 2 21.62 37.09 -12.57
CA HIS A 2 20.71 36.27 -11.79
C HIS A 2 20.50 34.98 -12.58
N GLY A 3 21.06 33.88 -12.07
CA GLY A 3 20.71 32.55 -12.56
C GLY A 3 19.35 32.21 -11.96
N ASP A 4 18.33 32.15 -12.81
CA ASP A 4 17.02 31.60 -12.45
C ASP A 4 17.21 30.15 -12.00
N TYR A 5 16.88 29.91 -10.72
CA TYR A 5 16.91 28.60 -10.10
C TYR A 5 15.71 27.79 -10.61
N ASP A 6 15.97 26.82 -11.48
CA ASP A 6 15.00 25.81 -11.92
C ASP A 6 14.95 24.66 -10.88
N PRO A 7 13.88 24.53 -10.09
CA PRO A 7 13.78 23.52 -9.02
C PRO A 7 13.66 22.08 -9.53
N SER A 8 13.58 21.86 -10.85
CA SER A 8 13.49 20.53 -11.45
C SER A 8 14.85 19.84 -11.67
N GLN A 9 15.98 20.54 -11.47
CA GLN A 9 17.34 20.02 -11.75
C GLN A 9 18.22 19.74 -10.51
N ALA A 10 17.73 19.90 -9.28
CA ALA A 10 18.57 19.71 -8.09
C ALA A 10 18.73 18.22 -7.73
N SER A 11 19.90 17.64 -8.00
CA SER A 11 20.31 16.33 -7.47
C SER A 11 20.31 16.35 -5.94
N ALA A 12 19.83 15.27 -5.31
CA ALA A 12 19.89 15.12 -3.85
C ALA A 12 21.36 15.06 -3.36
N ASP A 13 21.63 15.63 -2.19
CA ASP A 13 22.94 15.49 -1.53
C ASP A 13 22.93 14.23 -0.66
N HIS A 14 23.85 13.29 -0.91
CA HIS A 14 23.95 12.03 -0.16
C HIS A 14 25.23 12.03 0.69
N ILE A 15 25.09 11.86 2.00
CA ILE A 15 26.22 11.89 2.94
C ILE A 15 26.31 10.56 3.71
N PRO A 16 27.45 9.83 3.64
CA PRO A 16 27.68 8.60 4.39
C PRO A 16 27.64 8.79 5.90
N VAL A 17 26.87 7.95 6.59
CA VAL A 17 26.72 7.96 8.05
C VAL A 17 27.53 6.82 8.65
N LYS A 18 28.41 7.10 9.62
CA LYS A 18 29.18 6.06 10.34
C LYS A 18 28.38 5.38 11.45
N LYS A 19 27.54 6.13 12.15
CA LYS A 19 26.68 5.59 13.20
C LYS A 19 25.33 6.29 13.23
N LEU A 20 24.26 5.53 13.24
CA LEU A 20 22.89 6.01 13.45
C LEU A 20 22.37 5.45 14.77
N THR A 21 21.88 6.32 15.65
CA THR A 21 21.32 5.97 16.96
C THR A 21 19.94 6.57 17.12
N ILE A 22 18.95 5.72 17.45
CA ILE A 22 17.55 6.09 17.67
C ILE A 22 17.08 5.31 18.90
N GLY A 23 16.92 6.02 20.03
CA GLY A 23 16.66 5.39 21.32
C GLY A 23 17.67 4.30 21.67
N SER A 24 17.19 3.08 21.88
CA SER A 24 18.02 1.89 22.13
C SER A 24 18.52 1.22 20.85
N TRP A 25 17.98 1.56 19.68
CA TRP A 25 18.43 1.00 18.40
C TRP A 25 19.66 1.75 17.90
N ASN A 26 20.67 0.98 17.52
CA ASN A 26 21.97 1.48 17.11
C ASN A 26 22.42 0.72 15.86
N LEU A 27 22.86 1.46 14.84
CA LEU A 27 23.43 0.90 13.63
C LEU A 27 24.80 1.51 13.38
N LEU A 28 25.82 0.67 13.35
CA LEU A 28 27.18 1.04 12.97
C LEU A 28 27.41 0.66 11.51
N ALA A 29 27.79 1.63 10.68
CA ALA A 29 28.08 1.41 9.27
C ALA A 29 29.35 0.56 9.12
N LYS A 30 29.31 -0.39 8.18
CA LYS A 30 30.45 -1.28 7.89
C LYS A 30 31.26 -0.79 6.69
N TYR A 31 30.62 0.01 5.84
CA TYR A 31 31.12 0.61 4.61
C TYR A 31 30.25 1.85 4.32
N ASP A 32 30.70 2.73 3.44
CA ASP A 32 30.12 4.08 3.29
C ASP A 32 28.67 4.07 2.76
N GLU A 33 28.32 3.10 1.92
CA GLU A 33 26.95 2.92 1.39
C GLU A 33 26.01 2.14 2.33
N HIS A 34 26.45 1.78 3.55
CA HIS A 34 25.61 1.00 4.47
C HIS A 34 24.46 1.85 5.02
N VAL A 35 24.75 3.13 5.30
CA VAL A 35 23.78 4.12 5.76
C VAL A 35 24.09 5.46 5.14
N LEU A 36 23.15 6.04 4.41
CA LEU A 36 23.24 7.37 3.84
C LEU A 36 22.20 8.29 4.47
N LEU A 37 22.57 9.55 4.68
CA LEU A 37 21.63 10.63 4.92
C LEU A 37 21.51 11.45 3.63
N SER A 38 20.30 11.47 3.08
CA SER A 38 20.01 12.07 1.78
C SER A 38 19.13 13.30 1.92
N TRP A 39 19.54 14.42 1.31
CA TRP A 39 18.82 15.68 1.32
C TRP A 39 18.21 15.96 -0.04
N TYR A 40 16.89 15.94 -0.07
CA TYR A 40 16.09 16.30 -1.22
C TYR A 40 15.60 17.72 -1.02
N TRP A 41 16.38 18.67 -1.50
CA TRP A 41 16.17 20.10 -1.23
C TRP A 41 14.92 20.66 -1.88
N ALA A 42 14.61 20.23 -3.10
CA ALA A 42 13.44 20.69 -3.85
C ALA A 42 12.13 20.16 -3.22
N GLU A 43 12.12 18.88 -2.85
CA GLU A 43 11.00 18.21 -2.18
C GLU A 43 10.96 18.48 -0.68
N ARG A 44 11.97 19.17 -0.14
CA ARG A 44 12.11 19.56 1.28
C ARG A 44 11.99 18.36 2.23
N LYS A 45 12.71 17.28 1.90
CA LYS A 45 12.69 16.04 2.70
C LYS A 45 14.09 15.53 3.01
N LEU A 46 14.19 14.88 4.16
CA LEU A 46 15.34 14.20 4.69
C LEU A 46 15.09 12.70 4.65
N VAL A 47 16.03 11.93 4.12
CA VAL A 47 15.88 10.48 3.99
C VAL A 47 17.09 9.75 4.55
N TRP A 48 16.87 8.86 5.52
CA TRP A 48 17.86 7.86 5.91
C TRP A 48 17.71 6.65 5.01
N GLU A 49 18.74 6.31 4.26
CA GLU A 49 18.77 5.11 3.43
C GLU A 49 19.65 4.07 4.13
N VAL A 50 19.05 2.95 4.53
CA VAL A 50 19.71 1.90 5.29
C VAL A 50 19.70 0.62 4.46
N LEU A 51 20.87 0.14 4.07
CA LEU A 51 21.01 -1.13 3.38
C LEU A 51 20.97 -2.28 4.39
N HIS A 52 19.92 -3.11 4.34
CA HIS A 52 19.76 -4.23 5.27
C HIS A 52 19.50 -5.53 4.50
N LEU A 53 20.41 -6.50 4.63
CA LEU A 53 20.34 -7.80 3.95
C LEU A 53 20.20 -7.67 2.42
N GLY A 54 20.90 -6.71 1.82
CA GLY A 54 20.90 -6.49 0.37
C GLY A 54 19.67 -5.76 -0.17
N VAL A 55 18.83 -5.19 0.69
CA VAL A 55 17.66 -4.40 0.29
C VAL A 55 17.71 -3.03 0.98
N VAL A 56 17.51 -1.95 0.22
CA VAL A 56 17.46 -0.60 0.78
C VAL A 56 16.15 -0.38 1.52
N ARG A 57 16.24 0.15 2.74
CA ARG A 57 15.10 0.63 3.52
C ARG A 57 15.25 2.11 3.77
N LYS A 58 14.18 2.87 3.57
CA LYS A 58 14.19 4.32 3.71
C LYS A 58 13.34 4.77 4.88
N MET A 59 13.85 5.71 5.68
CA MET A 59 13.06 6.53 6.59
C MET A 59 13.01 7.92 5.97
N GLU A 60 11.82 8.47 5.75
CA GLU A 60 11.61 9.79 5.15
C GLU A 60 10.95 10.71 6.17
N VAL A 61 11.46 11.93 6.27
CA VAL A 61 10.95 13.01 7.11
C VAL A 61 10.90 14.29 6.30
N ASP A 62 9.76 14.96 6.30
CA ASP A 62 9.62 16.28 5.70
C ASP A 62 10.25 17.35 6.60
N PHE A 63 10.80 18.42 6.02
CA PHE A 63 11.46 19.47 6.79
C PHE A 63 10.51 20.14 7.80
N GLU A 64 9.21 20.18 7.51
CA GLU A 64 8.16 20.69 8.39
C GLU A 64 7.98 19.85 9.65
N ASP A 65 8.34 18.56 9.59
CA ASP A 65 8.27 17.63 10.71
C ASP A 65 9.57 17.61 11.53
N ILE A 66 10.59 18.38 11.16
CA ILE A 66 11.83 18.56 11.93
C ILE A 66 11.65 19.73 12.91
N ALA A 67 11.63 19.42 14.20
CA ALA A 67 11.51 20.40 15.28
C ALA A 67 12.77 21.25 15.40
N GLN A 68 13.91 20.57 15.37
CA GLN A 68 15.23 21.16 15.56
C GLN A 68 16.28 20.20 14.99
N ALA A 69 17.32 20.76 14.37
CA ALA A 69 18.54 20.03 14.09
C ALA A 69 19.71 20.73 14.77
N THR A 70 20.54 19.98 15.48
CA THR A 70 21.76 20.47 16.12
C THR A 70 22.94 19.79 15.46
N LEU A 71 23.81 20.59 14.85
CA LEU A 71 25.05 20.12 14.24
C LEU A 71 26.23 20.53 15.12
N THR A 72 27.02 19.54 15.51
CA THR A 72 28.33 19.70 16.14
C THR A 72 29.37 19.28 15.11
N ALA A 73 30.11 20.24 14.56
CA ALA A 73 31.22 19.95 13.66
C ALA A 73 32.43 19.47 14.48
N GLY A 74 33.06 18.38 14.06
CA GLY A 74 34.32 17.92 14.60
C GLY A 74 35.43 18.93 14.28
N THR A 75 36.14 19.42 15.29
CA THR A 75 37.24 20.38 15.11
C THR A 75 38.60 19.72 14.89
N ASP A 76 38.76 18.45 15.29
CA ASP A 76 40.00 17.65 15.20
C ASP A 76 39.72 16.27 14.56
N GLU A 77 40.74 15.63 13.98
CA GLU A 77 40.65 14.32 13.30
C GLU A 77 40.09 13.17 14.19
N GLN A 78 40.07 13.36 15.51
CA GLN A 78 39.55 12.38 16.46
C GLN A 78 38.05 12.59 16.80
N GLN A 79 37.47 13.73 16.42
CA GLN A 79 36.09 14.09 16.79
C GLN A 79 35.19 14.03 15.56
N GLN A 80 34.23 13.12 15.58
CA GLN A 80 33.26 12.93 14.50
C GLN A 80 32.26 14.08 14.42
N ASP A 81 31.85 14.44 13.20
CA ASP A 81 30.72 15.33 12.99
C ASP A 81 29.45 14.64 13.53
N LYS A 82 28.66 15.37 14.31
CA LYS A 82 27.43 14.86 14.92
C LYS A 82 26.24 15.71 14.53
N LEU A 83 25.23 15.09 13.93
CA LEU A 83 23.94 15.69 13.66
C LEU A 83 22.88 15.04 14.56
N ALA A 84 22.29 15.83 15.44
CA ALA A 84 21.14 15.41 16.25
C ALA A 84 19.88 16.08 15.71
N ILE A 85 18.88 15.28 15.34
CA ILE A 85 17.62 15.75 14.76
C ILE A 85 16.51 15.39 15.75
N GLU A 86 15.71 16.38 16.11
CA GLU A 86 14.49 16.23 16.90
C GLU A 86 13.29 16.35 15.97
N LEU A 87 12.42 15.35 16.01
CA LEU A 87 11.25 15.24 15.13
C LEU A 87 9.95 15.57 15.87
N HIS A 88 9.06 16.30 15.21
CA HIS A 88 7.68 16.50 15.65
C HIS A 88 6.77 15.32 15.31
N ARG A 89 7.12 14.56 14.26
CA ARG A 89 6.38 13.37 13.80
C ARG A 89 7.32 12.21 13.48
N PRO A 90 6.88 10.97 13.65
CA PRO A 90 7.68 9.80 13.29
C PRO A 90 7.91 9.75 11.76
N PRO A 91 9.04 9.19 11.29
CA PRO A 91 9.33 9.03 9.87
C PRO A 91 8.30 8.17 9.13
N ARG A 92 8.24 8.35 7.81
CA ARG A 92 7.57 7.44 6.87
C ARG A 92 8.58 6.37 6.42
N PHE A 93 8.16 5.11 6.38
CA PHE A 93 9.05 3.98 6.10
C PHE A 93 8.77 3.37 4.73
N PHE A 94 9.83 3.15 3.96
CA PHE A 94 9.76 2.50 2.66
C PHE A 94 10.78 1.36 2.57
N LYS A 95 10.47 0.37 1.73
CA LYS A 95 11.39 -0.71 1.38
C LYS A 95 11.50 -0.77 -0.14
N GLU A 96 12.72 -0.93 -0.63
CA GLU A 96 12.98 -1.23 -2.02
C GLU A 96 12.30 -2.55 -2.43
N ASN A 97 11.56 -2.49 -3.52
CA ASN A 97 10.94 -3.64 -4.12
C ASN A 97 11.83 -4.11 -5.28
N PRO A 98 12.53 -5.26 -5.13
CA PRO A 98 13.43 -5.74 -6.17
C PRO A 98 12.66 -6.01 -7.47
N PRO A 99 13.26 -5.75 -8.63
CA PRO A 99 12.59 -5.98 -9.91
C PRO A 99 12.18 -7.46 -10.04
N SER A 100 10.90 -7.68 -10.34
CA SER A 100 10.36 -9.02 -10.56
C SER A 100 11.02 -9.65 -11.78
N ALA A 101 11.45 -10.91 -11.68
CA ALA A 101 12.22 -11.64 -12.70
C ALA A 101 11.52 -11.83 -14.07
N VAL A 102 10.29 -11.30 -14.24
CA VAL A 102 9.45 -11.49 -15.43
C VAL A 102 9.62 -10.36 -16.46
N ALA A 103 10.26 -9.24 -16.11
CA ALA A 103 10.39 -8.09 -17.01
C ALA A 103 11.88 -7.71 -17.20
N ALA A 104 12.53 -8.33 -18.18
CA ALA A 104 13.87 -7.95 -18.63
C ALA A 104 13.79 -6.66 -19.46
N GLY A 105 13.76 -5.51 -18.78
CA GLY A 105 13.90 -4.19 -19.36
C GLY A 105 14.26 -3.21 -18.25
N ALA A 106 15.16 -2.26 -18.53
CA ALA A 106 15.65 -1.28 -17.56
C ALA A 106 14.48 -0.59 -16.85
N GLN A 107 14.22 -0.99 -15.60
CA GLN A 107 13.10 -0.47 -14.83
C GLN A 107 13.61 0.20 -13.56
N GLU A 108 13.07 1.38 -13.32
CA GLU A 108 13.32 2.28 -12.20
C GLU A 108 13.08 1.57 -10.86
N VAL A 109 13.99 1.78 -9.90
CA VAL A 109 13.92 1.16 -8.57
C VAL A 109 12.64 1.63 -7.86
N SER A 110 11.70 0.70 -7.65
CA SER A 110 10.42 1.02 -7.02
C SER A 110 10.47 0.85 -5.50
N TYR A 111 9.83 1.75 -4.77
CA TYR A 111 9.76 1.73 -3.30
C TYR A 111 8.31 1.57 -2.85
N VAL A 112 8.09 0.70 -1.86
CA VAL A 112 6.76 0.43 -1.28
C VAL A 112 6.75 0.80 0.20
N TYR A 113 5.59 1.25 0.69
CA TYR A 113 5.41 1.51 2.13
C TYR A 113 5.66 0.23 2.94
N THR A 114 6.36 0.39 4.06
CA THR A 114 6.67 -0.71 4.99
C THR A 114 6.46 -0.28 6.43
N THR A 115 6.63 -1.22 7.34
CA THR A 115 6.64 -0.96 8.79
C THR A 115 8.04 -0.57 9.27
N ASP A 116 8.09 0.04 10.45
CA ASP A 116 9.33 0.45 11.10
C ASP A 116 10.32 -0.73 11.23
N PHE A 117 11.50 -0.56 10.65
CA PHE A 117 12.56 -1.55 10.62
C PHE A 117 13.59 -1.40 11.74
N THR A 118 13.39 -0.43 12.63
CA THR A 118 14.22 -0.15 13.81
C THR A 118 13.60 -0.75 15.08
N ASN A 119 12.74 -1.76 14.93
CA ASN A 119 12.01 -2.40 16.03
C ASN A 119 11.15 -1.40 16.83
N GLY A 120 10.51 -0.46 16.13
CA GLY A 120 9.61 0.55 16.71
C GLY A 120 10.31 1.78 17.32
N GLN A 121 11.65 1.83 17.32
CA GLN A 121 12.40 2.93 17.91
C GLN A 121 12.20 4.23 17.14
N ALA A 122 12.31 4.23 15.81
CA ALA A 122 12.09 5.40 14.96
C ALA A 122 10.64 5.91 15.00
N SER A 123 9.68 5.03 15.28
CA SER A 123 8.27 5.41 15.47
C SER A 123 7.98 6.04 16.83
N THR A 124 8.84 5.81 17.83
CA THR A 124 8.59 6.19 19.23
C THR A 124 9.50 7.33 19.69
N GLU A 125 10.75 7.31 19.26
CA GLU A 125 11.80 8.22 19.68
C GLU A 125 11.92 9.36 18.68
N SER A 126 11.70 10.59 19.17
CA SER A 126 11.80 11.80 18.35
C SER A 126 13.24 12.17 18.01
N ARG A 127 14.20 11.72 18.82
CA ARG A 127 15.60 12.12 18.72
C ARG A 127 16.43 11.11 17.95
N HIS A 128 16.94 11.52 16.79
CA HIS A 128 17.80 10.72 15.94
C HIS A 128 19.20 11.32 15.93
N VAL A 129 20.22 10.51 16.22
CA VAL A 129 21.61 10.98 16.30
C VAL A 129 22.44 10.26 15.26
N LEU A 130 23.04 11.04 14.37
CA LEU A 130 23.94 10.57 13.32
C LEU A 130 25.36 11.05 13.59
N LEU A 131 26.32 10.16 13.40
CA LEU A 131 27.74 10.45 13.40
C LEU A 131 28.30 10.24 12.01
N PHE A 132 29.13 11.16 11.55
CA PHE A 132 29.80 11.15 10.26
C PHE A 132 31.32 11.19 10.45
N ASP A 133 32.06 10.95 9.37
CA ASP A 133 33.50 11.25 9.39
C ASP A 133 33.73 12.75 9.61
N PRO A 134 34.85 13.13 10.25
CA PRO A 134 35.20 14.54 10.44
C PRO A 134 35.21 15.28 9.10
N GLY A 135 34.45 16.37 9.00
CA GLY A 135 34.38 17.19 7.79
C GLY A 135 33.47 16.65 6.68
N ALA A 136 32.76 15.54 6.90
CA ALA A 136 31.76 15.03 5.95
C ALA A 136 30.61 16.04 5.74
N ILE A 137 30.25 16.80 6.77
CA ILE A 137 29.29 17.91 6.64
C ILE A 137 30.05 19.20 6.31
N SER A 138 30.28 19.42 5.02
CA SER A 138 30.97 20.59 4.49
C SER A 138 30.29 21.92 4.85
N ARG A 139 31.03 23.04 4.74
CA ARG A 139 30.46 24.39 4.89
C ARG A 139 29.34 24.70 3.91
N GLU A 140 29.37 24.09 2.71
CA GLU A 140 28.32 24.28 1.71
C GLU A 140 27.03 23.56 2.11
N HIS A 141 27.15 22.34 2.65
CA HIS A 141 26.03 21.61 3.25
C HIS A 141 25.34 22.45 4.34
N ILE A 142 26.12 23.05 5.24
CA ILE A 142 25.60 23.90 6.33
C ILE A 142 24.84 25.12 5.78
N LYS A 143 25.38 25.79 4.76
CA LYS A 143 24.69 26.93 4.12
C LYS A 143 23.36 26.51 3.51
N ARG A 144 23.31 25.38 2.79
CA ARG A 144 22.07 24.85 2.20
C ARG A 144 21.05 24.50 3.29
N MET A 145 21.48 23.88 4.39
CA MET A 145 20.61 23.62 5.54
C MET A 145 19.99 24.91 6.10
N GLN A 146 20.80 25.97 6.29
CA GLN A 146 20.32 27.26 6.79
C GLN A 146 19.34 27.94 5.83
N LEU A 147 19.62 27.89 4.51
CA LEU A 147 18.78 28.49 3.48
C LEU A 147 17.47 27.72 3.24
N SER A 148 17.43 26.43 3.60
CA SER A 148 16.25 25.58 3.41
C SER A 148 15.11 25.83 4.40
N GLY A 149 15.29 26.73 5.38
CA GLY A 149 14.30 27.01 6.43
C GLY A 149 14.28 25.97 7.56
N LEU A 150 15.20 25.02 7.55
CA LEU A 150 15.41 24.05 8.62
C LEU A 150 15.99 24.76 9.85
N ARG A 151 15.43 24.50 11.05
CA ARG A 151 15.90 25.11 12.30
C ARG A 151 17.21 24.47 12.78
N LEU A 152 18.31 24.88 12.14
CA LEU A 152 19.66 24.40 12.46
C LEU A 152 20.30 25.24 13.57
N GLN A 153 20.78 24.59 14.62
CA GLN A 153 21.68 25.15 15.62
C GLN A 153 23.08 24.59 15.42
N LEU A 154 24.08 25.47 15.37
CA LEU A 154 25.49 25.10 15.35
C LEU A 154 26.04 25.19 16.77
N GLU A 155 26.45 24.06 17.35
CA GLU A 155 27.09 24.05 18.66
C GLU A 155 28.61 24.24 18.51
N GLY A 156 29.12 25.38 19.00
CA GLY A 156 30.54 25.58 19.27
C GLY A 156 30.83 25.28 20.74
N VAL A 157 31.84 24.46 21.03
CA VAL A 157 32.15 24.05 22.40
C VAL A 157 32.74 25.21 23.19
N ALA A 158 31.97 25.78 24.11
CA ALA A 158 32.49 26.59 25.21
C ALA A 158 31.90 26.10 26.55
N GLY A 159 32.79 25.52 27.35
CA GLY A 159 32.74 25.18 28.78
C GLY A 159 31.44 25.31 29.58
N ALA A 160 30.98 24.17 30.10
CA ALA A 160 30.02 24.06 31.19
C ALA A 160 30.64 24.45 32.55
N GLN A 161 29.86 25.10 33.40
CA GLN A 161 29.88 24.86 34.85
C GLN A 161 28.47 24.94 35.43
N ALA A 162 28.07 23.86 36.10
CA ALA A 162 26.94 23.77 37.00
C ALA A 162 27.45 23.96 38.45
N THR A 163 26.66 24.60 39.30
CA THR A 163 26.64 24.28 40.73
C THR A 163 25.20 24.25 41.27
N SER A 164 25.06 23.37 42.25
CA SER A 164 23.88 22.83 42.92
C SER A 164 23.21 23.76 43.93
N GLY A 165 21.93 23.49 44.23
CA GLY A 165 21.27 23.94 45.45
C GLY A 165 20.01 23.13 45.76
N ALA A 166 20.04 22.38 46.86
CA ALA A 166 18.96 21.54 47.38
C ALA A 166 17.90 22.33 48.17
N GLY A 167 16.68 21.79 48.29
CA GLY A 167 15.66 22.25 49.23
C GLY A 167 14.38 21.41 49.14
N GLY A 168 13.94 20.83 50.26
CA GLY A 168 12.89 19.80 50.33
C GLY A 168 11.50 20.27 50.80
N GLY A 169 10.59 19.30 51.01
CA GLY A 169 9.28 19.49 51.67
C GLY A 169 8.36 18.27 51.55
N ARG A 170 7.74 17.84 52.66
CA ARG A 170 6.99 16.57 52.88
C ARG A 170 5.46 16.72 52.80
N GLY A 171 4.77 15.59 52.54
CA GLY A 171 3.43 15.19 53.04
C GLY A 171 2.21 15.54 52.16
N LEU A 172 1.05 14.85 52.16
CA LEU A 172 0.52 13.67 52.86
C LEU A 172 -0.83 13.24 52.17
N LEU A 173 -1.17 11.93 52.23
CA LEU A 173 -2.48 11.21 52.23
C LEU A 173 -3.60 11.32 51.13
N ARG A 174 -3.82 10.13 50.53
CA ARG A 174 -5.00 9.36 50.05
C ARG A 174 -6.45 9.86 50.27
N ALA A 175 -7.30 9.69 49.25
CA ALA A 175 -8.70 9.21 49.37
C ALA A 175 -9.25 8.63 48.04
N SER A 176 -10.07 7.59 48.16
CA SER A 176 -10.74 6.80 47.10
C SER A 176 -12.18 7.24 46.86
N GLY A 177 -12.69 7.09 45.63
CA GLY A 177 -14.12 7.13 45.33
C GLY A 177 -14.41 7.40 43.86
N GLY A 178 -14.80 6.37 43.11
CA GLY A 178 -15.13 6.50 41.69
C GLY A 178 -16.63 6.65 41.47
N VAL A 179 -17.02 7.57 40.58
CA VAL A 179 -18.20 7.49 39.71
C VAL A 179 -17.91 8.33 38.44
N HIS A 180 -18.01 7.71 37.25
CA HIS A 180 -17.93 8.27 35.89
C HIS A 180 -16.77 9.26 35.56
N ALA A 181 -15.54 8.76 35.43
CA ALA A 181 -14.34 9.56 35.18
C ALA A 181 -13.71 9.32 33.80
N THR A 182 -14.33 9.75 32.71
CA THR A 182 -13.62 9.91 31.42
C THR A 182 -13.46 11.37 30.98
N SER A 183 -14.24 12.29 31.56
CA SER A 183 -14.15 13.73 31.25
C SER A 183 -13.58 14.57 32.39
N ALA A 184 -13.54 14.05 33.62
CA ALA A 184 -13.17 14.82 34.81
C ALA A 184 -11.67 14.84 35.10
N HIS A 185 -10.89 13.89 34.57
CA HIS A 185 -9.45 13.79 34.87
C HIS A 185 -8.58 14.84 34.16
N LEU A 186 -9.12 15.49 33.12
CA LEU A 186 -8.44 16.59 32.40
C LEU A 186 -8.90 17.99 32.84
N ARG A 187 -10.02 18.09 33.55
CA ARG A 187 -10.57 19.38 34.02
C ARG A 187 -9.99 19.76 35.37
N GLN A 188 -8.74 20.22 35.38
CA GLN A 188 -8.23 20.96 36.53
C GLN A 188 -8.63 22.43 36.40
N PRO A 189 -8.99 23.11 37.51
CA PRO A 189 -9.27 24.53 37.48
C PRO A 189 -8.03 25.29 36.99
N PRO A 190 -8.21 26.30 36.12
CA PRO A 190 -7.09 27.00 35.54
C PRO A 190 -6.28 27.71 36.61
N THR A 191 -4.96 27.57 36.52
CA THR A 191 -4.01 28.25 37.40
C THR A 191 -3.84 29.71 36.95
N SER A 192 -3.11 30.51 37.74
CA SER A 192 -2.80 31.90 37.37
C SER A 192 -1.82 32.04 36.19
N SER A 193 -1.24 30.93 35.70
CA SER A 193 -0.25 30.93 34.63
C SER A 193 -0.71 30.09 33.43
N PRO A 194 -0.99 30.72 32.27
CA PRO A 194 -1.37 30.01 31.04
C PRO A 194 -0.31 28.99 30.58
N ARG A 195 0.97 29.28 30.86
CA ARG A 195 2.08 28.38 30.57
C ARG A 195 2.03 27.12 31.43
N LEU A 196 1.68 27.26 32.71
CA LEU A 196 1.58 26.13 33.63
C LEU A 196 0.39 25.24 33.26
N ASP A 197 -0.75 25.85 32.92
CA ASP A 197 -1.93 25.13 32.45
C ASP A 197 -1.63 24.29 31.19
N ALA A 198 -0.86 24.83 30.25
CA ALA A 198 -0.44 24.10 29.05
C ALA A 198 0.47 22.91 29.36
N ILE A 199 1.41 23.06 30.30
CA ILE A 199 2.30 21.97 30.74
C ILE A 199 1.48 20.86 31.41
N ILE A 200 0.55 21.23 32.30
CA ILE A 200 -0.34 20.27 32.98
C ILE A 200 -1.16 19.49 31.95
N LEU A 201 -1.78 20.19 31.00
CA LEU A 201 -2.58 19.55 29.96
C LEU A 201 -1.74 18.60 29.08
N GLN A 202 -0.51 19.00 28.75
CA GLN A 202 0.41 18.14 27.98
C GLN A 202 0.79 16.87 28.76
N ASP A 203 1.09 16.98 30.05
CA ASP A 203 1.46 15.83 30.87
C ASP A 203 0.27 14.89 31.09
N GLN A 204 -0.94 15.43 31.27
CA GLN A 204 -2.15 14.63 31.34
C GLN A 204 -2.43 13.91 30.01
N LEU A 205 -2.27 14.58 28.87
CA LEU A 205 -2.38 13.93 27.56
C LEU A 205 -1.39 12.76 27.43
N LYS A 206 -0.11 12.98 27.76
CA LYS A 206 0.92 11.94 27.72
C LYS A 206 0.61 10.78 28.68
N ARG A 207 -0.01 11.05 29.82
CA ARG A 207 -0.45 10.02 30.77
C ARG A 207 -1.59 9.20 30.19
N GLU A 208 -2.65 9.83 29.72
CA GLU A 208 -3.83 9.17 29.16
C GLU A 208 -3.47 8.34 27.91
N MET A 209 -2.58 8.84 27.05
CA MET A 209 -2.09 8.10 25.88
C MET A 209 -1.33 6.82 26.28
N ARG A 210 -0.52 6.88 27.34
CA ARG A 210 0.21 5.71 27.86
C ARG A 210 -0.70 4.72 28.58
N GLU A 211 -1.55 5.21 29.48
CA GLU A 211 -2.45 4.37 30.29
C GLU A 211 -3.47 3.64 29.42
N ARG A 212 -4.03 4.32 28.42
CA ARG A 212 -4.97 3.70 27.48
C ARG A 212 -4.32 3.04 26.28
N GLN A 213 -2.99 2.99 26.25
CA GLN A 213 -2.19 2.39 25.18
C GLN A 213 -2.63 2.85 23.78
N ALA A 214 -2.87 4.14 23.63
CA ALA A 214 -3.30 4.73 22.37
C ALA A 214 -2.17 4.65 21.35
N ARG A 215 -2.49 4.29 20.10
CA ARG A 215 -1.50 4.21 19.03
C ARG A 215 -1.09 5.62 18.58
N TYR A 216 0.21 5.84 18.42
CA TYR A 216 0.77 7.10 17.93
C TYR A 216 0.70 7.22 16.41
N THR A 217 0.50 6.12 15.69
CA THR A 217 0.40 6.08 14.22
C THR A 217 -0.86 5.37 13.74
N GLY A 218 -1.28 5.67 12.51
CA GLY A 218 -2.51 5.12 11.91
C GLY A 218 -3.80 5.65 12.54
N VAL A 219 -4.94 5.12 12.10
CA VAL A 219 -6.25 5.44 12.66
C VAL A 219 -6.41 4.75 14.02
N CYS A 220 -6.59 5.53 15.08
CA CYS A 220 -6.73 5.01 16.44
C CYS A 220 -7.96 5.64 17.14
N PRO A 221 -9.02 4.86 17.43
CA PRO A 221 -10.22 5.37 18.10
C PRO A 221 -9.96 5.89 19.52
N VAL A 222 -8.99 5.28 20.23
CA VAL A 222 -8.62 5.71 21.59
C VAL A 222 -7.96 7.09 21.55
N ARG A 223 -7.01 7.29 20.63
CA ARG A 223 -6.36 8.59 20.41
C ARG A 223 -7.35 9.66 19.98
N ASP A 224 -8.25 9.32 19.05
CA ASP A 224 -9.30 10.23 18.57
C ASP A 224 -10.15 10.77 19.72
N ARG A 225 -10.55 9.90 20.66
CA ARG A 225 -11.29 10.29 21.87
C ARG A 225 -10.47 11.16 22.82
N ILE A 226 -9.20 10.83 23.05
CA ILE A 226 -8.33 11.62 23.93
C ILE A 226 -8.10 13.01 23.34
N TYR A 227 -7.81 13.11 22.04
CA TYR A 227 -7.62 14.37 21.35
C TYR A 227 -8.88 15.22 21.28
N ALA A 228 -10.06 14.62 21.13
CA ALA A 228 -11.32 15.37 21.19
C ALA A 228 -11.46 16.11 22.53
N VAL A 229 -11.20 15.43 23.65
CA VAL A 229 -11.29 16.05 24.99
C VAL A 229 -10.22 17.12 25.17
N VAL A 230 -8.96 16.85 24.81
CA VAL A 230 -7.87 17.84 24.95
C VAL A 230 -8.11 19.07 24.08
N LEU A 231 -8.65 18.90 22.88
CA LEU A 231 -8.94 20.01 21.98
C LEU A 231 -10.09 20.86 22.49
N ASP A 232 -11.12 20.25 23.08
CA ASP A 232 -12.22 20.99 23.74
C ASP A 232 -11.70 21.86 24.90
N GLU A 233 -10.80 21.32 25.73
CA GLU A 233 -10.18 22.07 26.83
C GLU A 233 -9.25 23.18 26.33
N LEU A 234 -8.49 22.93 25.25
CA LEU A 234 -7.67 23.94 24.59
C LEU A 234 -8.53 25.08 24.02
N ILE A 235 -9.63 24.74 23.32
CA ILE A 235 -10.59 25.71 22.78
C ILE A 235 -11.21 26.51 23.92
N ALA A 236 -11.56 25.87 25.03
CA ALA A 236 -12.08 26.56 26.21
C ALA A 236 -11.05 27.51 26.82
N SER A 237 -9.77 27.11 26.90
CA SER A 237 -8.69 27.99 27.35
C SER A 237 -8.53 29.21 26.45
N VAL A 238 -8.47 29.01 25.13
CA VAL A 238 -8.35 30.10 24.16
C VAL A 238 -9.60 31.00 24.17
N ALA A 239 -10.79 30.43 24.40
CA ALA A 239 -12.03 31.19 24.52
C ALA A 239 -12.08 32.06 25.78
N ARG A 240 -11.41 31.64 26.88
CA ARG A 240 -11.27 32.45 28.09
C ARG A 240 -10.41 33.69 27.84
N ASP A 241 -9.36 33.56 27.04
CA ASP A 241 -8.50 34.69 26.66
C ASP A 241 -9.19 35.59 25.62
N GLU A 242 -9.71 34.98 24.54
CA GLU A 242 -10.42 35.68 23.47
C GLU A 242 -11.58 34.84 22.92
N GLY A 243 -12.81 35.21 23.28
CA GLY A 243 -14.01 34.46 22.90
C GLY A 243 -14.23 34.31 21.40
N LYS A 244 -13.84 35.31 20.59
CA LYS A 244 -13.96 35.24 19.12
C LYS A 244 -13.06 34.16 18.52
N ARG A 245 -11.82 34.08 19.01
CA ARG A 245 -10.83 33.08 18.57
C ARG A 245 -11.25 31.68 18.97
N GLY A 246 -11.70 31.50 20.21
CA GLY A 246 -12.26 30.22 20.68
C GLY A 246 -13.50 29.79 19.88
N GLY A 247 -14.39 30.74 19.56
CA GLY A 247 -15.57 30.49 18.72
C GLY A 247 -15.22 30.03 17.30
N LEU A 248 -14.21 30.65 16.67
CA LEU A 248 -13.72 30.24 15.35
C LEU A 248 -13.12 28.83 15.38
N LEU A 249 -12.26 28.53 16.37
CA LEU A 249 -11.64 27.21 16.51
C LEU A 249 -12.68 26.09 16.70
N ARG A 250 -13.76 26.35 17.44
CA ARG A 250 -14.86 25.40 17.60
C ARG A 250 -15.58 25.10 16.30
N ARG A 251 -15.82 26.11 15.46
CA ARG A 251 -16.46 25.93 14.13
C ARG A 251 -15.55 25.13 13.21
N LEU A 252 -14.28 25.50 13.13
CA LEU A 252 -13.29 24.77 12.34
C LEU A 252 -13.15 23.31 12.78
N TYR A 253 -13.16 23.06 14.10
CA TYR A 253 -13.16 21.69 14.62
C TYR A 253 -14.40 20.90 14.21
N ALA A 254 -15.59 21.50 14.29
CA ALA A 254 -16.82 20.85 13.85
C ALA A 254 -16.81 20.52 12.35
N GLU A 255 -16.33 21.44 11.51
CA GLU A 255 -16.22 21.24 10.06
C GLU A 255 -15.21 20.14 9.70
N ALA A 256 -14.04 20.13 10.36
CA ALA A 256 -13.06 19.06 10.19
C ALA A 256 -13.63 17.69 10.62
N ARG A 257 -14.41 17.66 11.71
CA ARG A 257 -15.05 16.43 12.18
C ARG A 257 -16.10 15.92 11.20
N MET A 258 -16.96 16.80 10.70
CA MET A 258 -17.95 16.47 9.67
C MET A 258 -17.27 15.91 8.41
N THR A 259 -16.16 16.49 8.00
CA THR A 259 -15.38 16.02 6.84
C THR A 259 -14.84 14.61 7.07
N ILE A 260 -14.27 14.34 8.24
CA ILE A 260 -13.77 13.00 8.60
C ILE A 260 -14.92 11.97 8.64
N ASP A 261 -16.07 12.33 9.19
CA ASP A 261 -17.22 11.42 9.28
C ASP A 261 -17.84 11.15 7.89
N ALA A 262 -17.82 12.12 6.98
CA ALA A 262 -18.18 11.93 5.58
C ALA A 262 -17.24 10.94 4.88
N TYR A 263 -15.92 11.11 5.05
CA TYR A 263 -14.93 10.15 4.50
C TYR A 263 -15.10 8.74 5.08
N ARG A 264 -15.39 8.61 6.39
CA ARG A 264 -15.68 7.32 7.01
C ARG A 264 -16.88 6.64 6.34
N THR A 265 -17.97 7.39 6.13
CA THR A 265 -19.19 6.89 5.49
C THR A 265 -18.91 6.38 4.07
N VAL A 266 -18.19 7.16 3.25
CA VAL A 266 -17.86 6.76 1.87
C VAL A 266 -16.94 5.53 1.85
N TYR A 267 -15.99 5.44 2.80
CA TYR A 267 -15.10 4.29 2.90
C TYR A 267 -15.86 3.01 3.30
N GLU A 268 -16.77 3.10 4.26
CA GLU A 268 -17.65 1.99 4.67
C GLU A 268 -18.51 1.51 3.50
N GLN A 269 -19.14 2.44 2.76
CA GLN A 269 -19.92 2.13 1.56
C GLN A 269 -19.08 1.46 0.45
N SER A 270 -17.81 1.86 0.30
CA SER A 270 -16.90 1.24 -0.67
C SER A 270 -16.58 -0.21 -0.33
N ILE A 271 -16.34 -0.51 0.96
CA ILE A 271 -16.12 -1.88 1.43
C ILE A 271 -17.37 -2.73 1.21
N GLU A 272 -18.55 -2.20 1.56
CA GLU A 272 -19.82 -2.90 1.36
C GLU A 272 -20.07 -3.22 -0.11
N PHE A 273 -19.80 -2.27 -1.01
CA PHE A 273 -19.91 -2.49 -2.44
C PHE A 273 -18.97 -3.60 -2.91
N GLY A 274 -17.71 -3.59 -2.49
CA GLY A 274 -16.74 -4.64 -2.81
C GLY A 274 -17.20 -6.02 -2.34
N SER A 275 -17.66 -6.13 -1.09
CA SER A 275 -18.21 -7.37 -0.52
C SER A 275 -19.42 -7.89 -1.31
N ARG A 276 -20.34 -7.00 -1.67
CA ARG A 276 -21.52 -7.35 -2.47
C ARG A 276 -21.13 -7.87 -3.85
N LYS A 277 -20.14 -7.24 -4.51
CA LYS A 277 -19.67 -7.68 -5.83
C LYS A 277 -18.96 -9.03 -5.79
N LEU A 278 -18.16 -9.29 -4.76
CA LEU A 278 -17.55 -10.61 -4.54
C LEU A 278 -18.61 -11.69 -4.35
N THR A 279 -19.62 -11.41 -3.53
CA THR A 279 -20.74 -12.33 -3.28
C THR A 279 -21.54 -12.58 -4.56
N GLN A 280 -21.84 -11.52 -5.32
CA GLN A 280 -22.55 -11.61 -6.60
C GLN A 280 -21.78 -12.49 -7.59
N ALA A 281 -20.45 -12.27 -7.74
CA ALA A 281 -19.61 -13.05 -8.63
C ALA A 281 -19.55 -14.54 -8.22
N ALA A 282 -19.48 -14.82 -6.92
CA ALA A 282 -19.50 -16.18 -6.39
C ALA A 282 -20.83 -16.89 -6.70
N MET A 283 -21.96 -16.20 -6.50
CA MET A 283 -23.29 -16.74 -6.82
C MET A 283 -23.47 -17.00 -8.33
N THR A 284 -23.11 -16.03 -9.18
CA THR A 284 -23.21 -16.22 -10.64
C THR A 284 -22.31 -17.34 -11.14
N LYS A 285 -21.10 -17.47 -10.57
CA LYS A 285 -20.19 -18.57 -10.93
C LYS A 285 -20.78 -19.92 -10.53
N GLY A 286 -21.40 -20.03 -9.35
CA GLY A 286 -22.09 -21.24 -8.90
C GLY A 286 -23.22 -21.63 -9.86
N SER A 287 -24.13 -20.70 -10.14
CA SER A 287 -25.24 -20.95 -11.08
C SER A 287 -24.75 -21.39 -12.47
N LEU A 288 -23.69 -20.76 -13.01
CA LEU A 288 -23.14 -21.15 -14.29
C LEU A 288 -22.47 -22.53 -14.25
N ALA A 289 -21.87 -22.91 -13.11
CA ALA A 289 -21.31 -24.25 -12.94
C ALA A 289 -22.42 -25.32 -12.94
N ASP A 290 -23.53 -25.05 -12.26
CA ASP A 290 -24.71 -25.93 -12.25
C ASP A 290 -25.29 -26.09 -13.67
N ASP A 291 -25.38 -24.98 -14.43
CA ASP A 291 -25.85 -24.99 -15.82
C ASP A 291 -24.91 -25.80 -16.74
N ILE A 292 -23.59 -25.68 -16.55
CA ILE A 292 -22.59 -26.47 -17.30
C ILE A 292 -22.79 -27.96 -17.02
N GLU A 293 -22.91 -28.36 -15.76
CA GLU A 293 -23.12 -29.77 -15.38
C GLU A 293 -24.42 -30.32 -16.00
N ALA A 294 -25.51 -29.54 -15.97
CA ALA A 294 -26.78 -29.93 -16.58
C ALA A 294 -26.68 -30.08 -18.11
N LEU A 295 -25.99 -29.16 -18.78
CA LEU A 295 -25.78 -29.21 -20.24
C LEU A 295 -24.88 -30.38 -20.64
N GLU A 296 -23.81 -30.65 -19.89
CA GLU A 296 -22.93 -31.80 -20.12
C GLU A 296 -23.70 -33.12 -19.97
N ALA A 297 -24.56 -33.24 -18.96
CA ALA A 297 -25.45 -34.38 -18.79
C ALA A 297 -26.40 -34.52 -19.98
N LYS A 298 -26.97 -33.41 -20.49
CA LYS A 298 -27.88 -33.46 -21.64
C LYS A 298 -27.17 -33.84 -22.94
N ILE A 299 -25.95 -33.36 -23.14
CA ILE A 299 -25.10 -33.72 -24.27
C ILE A 299 -24.81 -35.23 -24.23
N ALA A 300 -24.48 -35.78 -23.07
CA ALA A 300 -24.24 -37.21 -22.92
C ALA A 300 -25.49 -38.05 -23.26
N GLU A 301 -26.66 -37.64 -22.77
CA GLU A 301 -27.94 -38.28 -23.08
C GLU A 301 -28.25 -38.26 -24.60
N LEU A 302 -28.08 -37.11 -25.24
CA LEU A 302 -28.30 -36.97 -26.69
C LEU A 302 -27.33 -37.82 -27.51
N HIS A 303 -26.06 -37.93 -27.11
CA HIS A 303 -25.11 -38.82 -27.78
C HIS A 303 -25.53 -40.29 -27.70
N VAL A 304 -26.06 -40.73 -26.55
CA VAL A 304 -26.58 -42.09 -26.39
C VAL A 304 -27.77 -42.33 -27.32
N GLU A 305 -28.68 -41.36 -27.42
CA GLU A 305 -29.87 -41.45 -28.26
C GLU A 305 -29.53 -41.44 -29.76
N VAL A 306 -28.62 -40.57 -30.19
CA VAL A 306 -28.10 -40.57 -31.57
C VAL A 306 -27.46 -41.92 -31.90
N GLY A 307 -26.67 -42.49 -30.98
CA GLY A 307 -26.09 -43.82 -31.16
C GLY A 307 -27.14 -44.93 -31.24
N ARG A 308 -28.24 -44.82 -30.48
CA ARG A 308 -29.37 -45.77 -30.53
C ARG A 308 -30.10 -45.71 -31.87
N LEU A 309 -30.43 -44.51 -32.33
CA LEU A 309 -31.08 -44.27 -33.62
C LEU A 309 -30.19 -44.70 -34.79
N GLY A 310 -28.88 -44.42 -34.72
CA GLY A 310 -27.91 -44.89 -35.71
C GLY A 310 -27.93 -46.40 -35.88
N ARG A 311 -27.82 -47.16 -34.77
CA ARG A 311 -27.92 -48.63 -34.80
C ARG A 311 -29.26 -49.13 -35.35
N LEU A 312 -30.35 -48.40 -35.09
CA LEU A 312 -31.67 -48.75 -35.61
C LEU A 312 -31.73 -48.57 -37.13
N CYS A 313 -31.22 -47.45 -37.64
CA CYS A 313 -31.17 -47.18 -39.08
C CYS A 313 -30.30 -48.22 -39.81
N GLU A 314 -29.09 -48.50 -39.31
CA GLU A 314 -28.20 -49.53 -39.87
C GLU A 314 -28.89 -50.90 -39.95
N GLY A 315 -29.63 -51.29 -38.90
CA GLY A 315 -30.37 -52.56 -38.89
C GLY A 315 -31.53 -52.60 -39.88
N LEU A 316 -32.21 -51.46 -40.10
CA LEU A 316 -33.29 -51.35 -41.09
C LEU A 316 -32.72 -51.38 -42.52
N GLU A 317 -31.65 -50.64 -42.79
CA GLU A 317 -30.94 -50.65 -44.07
C GLU A 317 -30.45 -52.06 -44.41
N PHE A 318 -29.87 -52.78 -43.45
CA PHE A 318 -29.45 -54.17 -43.65
C PHE A 318 -30.63 -55.08 -44.03
N ARG A 319 -31.76 -54.97 -43.33
CA ARG A 319 -32.99 -55.73 -43.63
C ARG A 319 -33.55 -55.38 -45.00
N GLU A 320 -33.52 -54.12 -45.38
CA GLU A 320 -34.03 -53.65 -46.67
C GLU A 320 -33.13 -54.14 -47.80
N ALA A 321 -31.81 -54.06 -47.65
CA ALA A 321 -30.84 -54.61 -48.59
C ALA A 321 -30.92 -56.15 -48.72
N GLU A 322 -31.26 -56.88 -47.65
CA GLU A 322 -31.57 -58.32 -47.76
C GLU A 322 -32.86 -58.58 -48.55
N LYS A 323 -33.92 -57.81 -48.31
CA LYS A 323 -35.16 -57.94 -49.09
C LYS A 323 -34.94 -57.63 -50.57
N GLU A 324 -34.22 -56.56 -50.89
CA GLU A 324 -33.87 -56.22 -52.28
C GLU A 324 -33.06 -57.34 -52.95
N ARG A 325 -32.05 -57.89 -52.26
CA ARG A 325 -31.31 -59.08 -52.76
C ARG A 325 -32.21 -60.30 -52.95
N GLY A 326 -33.18 -60.50 -52.05
CA GLY A 326 -34.21 -61.53 -52.19
C GLY A 326 -35.08 -61.32 -53.42
N TYR A 327 -35.61 -60.11 -53.63
CA TYR A 327 -36.41 -59.78 -54.81
C TYR A 327 -35.62 -59.89 -56.13
N GLU A 328 -34.34 -59.52 -56.15
CA GLU A 328 -33.48 -59.68 -57.33
C GLU A 328 -33.09 -61.14 -57.60
N GLY A 329 -32.94 -61.96 -56.56
CA GLY A 329 -32.54 -63.37 -56.68
C GLY A 329 -33.70 -64.35 -56.91
N GLU A 330 -34.87 -64.09 -56.33
CA GLU A 330 -36.03 -64.99 -56.38
C GLU A 330 -36.96 -64.71 -57.57
N ASN A 331 -36.75 -63.64 -58.35
CA ASN A 331 -37.61 -63.30 -59.47
C ASN A 331 -36.99 -63.72 -60.83
N PRO A 332 -37.23 -64.96 -61.31
CA PRO A 332 -36.63 -65.47 -62.55
C PRO A 332 -37.07 -64.68 -63.79
N GLU A 333 -38.20 -64.00 -63.72
CA GLU A 333 -38.72 -63.16 -64.81
C GLU A 333 -37.88 -61.89 -64.99
N VAL A 334 -37.43 -61.26 -63.89
CA VAL A 334 -36.59 -60.06 -63.93
C VAL A 334 -35.17 -60.38 -64.41
N THR A 335 -34.62 -61.53 -64.02
CA THR A 335 -33.30 -61.97 -64.50
C THR A 335 -33.34 -62.37 -65.97
N ALA A 336 -34.40 -63.03 -66.42
CA ALA A 336 -34.63 -63.33 -67.84
C ALA A 336 -34.78 -62.05 -68.68
N LEU A 337 -35.59 -61.09 -68.22
CA LEU A 337 -35.78 -59.81 -68.92
C LEU A 337 -34.50 -58.96 -68.97
N LYS A 338 -33.68 -58.94 -67.90
CA LYS A 338 -32.37 -58.28 -67.92
C LYS A 338 -31.41 -58.95 -68.92
N ALA A 339 -31.46 -60.28 -69.05
CA ALA A 339 -30.66 -61.01 -70.04
C ALA A 339 -31.13 -60.73 -71.48
N GLU A 340 -32.43 -60.69 -71.72
CA GLU A 340 -33.03 -60.34 -73.01
C GLU A 340 -32.73 -58.88 -73.40
N GLN A 341 -32.84 -57.94 -72.45
CA GLN A 341 -32.46 -56.55 -72.64
C GLN A 341 -30.97 -56.40 -73.03
N LYS A 342 -30.09 -57.18 -72.38
CA LYS A 342 -28.66 -57.20 -72.72
C LYS A 342 -28.42 -57.74 -74.13
N GLN A 343 -29.08 -58.84 -74.51
CA GLN A 343 -29.02 -59.36 -75.89
C GLN A 343 -29.49 -58.32 -76.92
N LEU A 344 -30.58 -57.61 -76.64
CA LEU A 344 -31.10 -56.56 -77.52
C LEU A 344 -30.17 -55.35 -77.59
N GLN A 345 -29.51 -54.96 -76.49
CA GLN A 345 -28.50 -53.91 -76.49
C GLN A 345 -27.26 -54.30 -77.29
N ASP A 346 -26.76 -55.53 -77.13
CA ASP A 346 -25.62 -56.04 -77.90
C ASP A 346 -25.96 -56.09 -79.39
N LEU A 347 -27.17 -56.54 -79.75
CA LEU A 347 -27.68 -56.49 -81.12
C LEU A 347 -27.78 -55.06 -81.66
N LEU A 348 -28.23 -54.10 -80.84
CA LEU A 348 -28.26 -52.68 -81.22
C LEU A 348 -26.87 -52.09 -81.43
N VAL A 349 -25.85 -52.53 -80.68
CA VAL A 349 -24.45 -52.13 -80.90
C VAL A 349 -23.92 -52.70 -82.21
N VAL A 350 -24.25 -53.96 -82.53
CA VAL A 350 -23.90 -54.61 -83.81
C VAL A 350 -24.63 -53.97 -84.99
N LEU A 351 -25.89 -53.56 -84.80
CA LEU A 351 -26.73 -52.95 -85.84
C LEU A 351 -26.56 -51.43 -85.95
N ARG A 352 -25.78 -50.78 -85.06
CA ARG A 352 -25.47 -49.36 -85.17
C ARG A 352 -24.44 -49.19 -86.30
N PRO A 353 -24.79 -48.59 -87.44
CA PRO A 353 -23.85 -48.43 -88.56
C PRO A 353 -22.69 -47.54 -88.13
N SER A 354 -21.45 -47.91 -88.51
CA SER A 354 -20.31 -47.02 -88.40
C SER A 354 -20.63 -45.73 -89.16
N LYS A 355 -20.46 -44.58 -88.49
CA LYS A 355 -20.52 -43.29 -89.17
C LYS A 355 -19.45 -43.32 -90.29
N PRO A 356 -19.78 -42.99 -91.55
CA PRO A 356 -18.76 -42.88 -92.58
C PRO A 356 -17.86 -41.69 -92.24
N GLU A 357 -16.55 -41.93 -92.19
CA GLU A 357 -15.53 -40.89 -92.23
C GLU A 357 -15.76 -40.03 -93.47
N LYS A 358 -16.02 -38.73 -93.28
CA LYS A 358 -15.95 -37.76 -94.37
C LYS A 358 -14.53 -37.22 -94.43
N GLY A 359 -13.77 -37.69 -95.41
CA GLY A 359 -12.54 -37.05 -95.87
C GLY A 359 -12.85 -35.82 -96.73
N LYS A 360 -12.37 -34.65 -96.30
CA LYS A 360 -11.56 -33.67 -97.04
C LYS A 360 -11.23 -32.49 -96.15
#